data_AF-A0A7V3RR70-F1
#
_entry.id   AF-A0A7V3RR70-F1
#
_cell.length_a   1.000
_cell.length_b   1.000
_cell.length_c   1.000
_cell.angle_alpha   90.00
_cell.angle_beta   90.00
_cell.angle_gamma   90.00
#
_symmetry.space_group_name_H-M   'P 1'
#
loop_
_entity.id
_entity.type
_entity.pdbx_description
1 polymer ?
#
loop_
_entity_poly.entity_id
_entity_poly.type
_entity_poly.pdbx_seq_one_letter_code
_entity_poly.pdbx_strand_id
1 'polypeptide(L)'
;MVIVESPAKAKTIHKYLGSHFKVLASYGHVRDLPRRRKPGEKVAGIDIDAGWVPTYVVVDRAESNGKGTARRRSAKEILAELKREAAKANHIYLATDPDREGEAIAWHIEDALGLDDDPRVFRITFNEITRSAIQQALAHPGKIDMDRVRAQEARRILDRVVGFPLSGLLSKKVARRSSAGRVQSVALRLVVDREREIEAFVPTEYWKILALLAPADGPLPREPKPLSVVLAKTKEGASGPTLTNGTAPLADTHGPEQPAKTGLAPGSFLAELVEWDGKKFEAANEETATNIARLLEQAKYTVVTLEQ
;
A
#
# COMPACT_ATOMS: atom_id res chain seq x y z
N MET A 1 -9.29 31.11 13.97
CA MET A 1 -9.66 29.69 14.14
C MET A 1 -8.92 28.86 13.10
N VAL A 2 -8.52 27.64 13.44
CA VAL A 2 -7.88 26.68 12.53
C VAL A 2 -8.69 25.40 12.50
N ILE A 3 -9.00 24.89 11.31
CA ILE A 3 -9.74 23.65 11.09
C ILE A 3 -8.80 22.62 10.46
N VAL A 4 -8.69 21.45 11.08
CA VAL A 4 -7.86 20.35 10.58
C VAL A 4 -8.67 19.07 10.42
N GLU A 5 -8.12 18.07 9.75
CA GLU A 5 -8.83 16.83 9.52
C GLU A 5 -8.94 15.95 10.79
N SER A 6 -7.85 15.83 11.56
CA SER A 6 -7.75 14.83 12.65
C SER A 6 -7.55 15.45 14.04
N PRO A 7 -8.08 14.80 15.10
CA PRO A 7 -7.90 15.28 16.48
C PRO A 7 -6.45 15.32 16.94
N ALA A 8 -5.60 14.42 16.43
CA ALA A 8 -4.18 14.39 16.76
C ALA A 8 -3.48 15.66 16.23
N LYS A 9 -3.74 16.02 14.97
CA LYS A 9 -3.24 17.27 14.37
C LYS A 9 -3.73 18.49 15.15
N ALA A 10 -5.01 18.50 15.55
CA ALA A 10 -5.57 19.62 16.30
C ALA A 10 -4.84 19.86 17.62
N LYS A 11 -4.55 18.77 18.37
CA LYS A 11 -3.78 18.85 19.62
C LYS A 11 -2.37 19.38 19.39
N THR A 12 -1.66 18.88 18.38
CA THR A 12 -0.28 19.28 18.10
C THR A 12 -0.19 20.73 17.64
N ILE A 13 -1.05 21.15 16.70
CA ILE A 13 -1.08 22.52 16.19
C ILE A 13 -1.48 23.50 17.29
N HIS A 14 -2.43 23.14 18.17
CA HIS A 14 -2.79 23.98 19.31
C HIS A 14 -1.61 24.20 20.27
N LYS A 15 -0.75 23.20 20.51
CA LYS A 15 0.48 23.37 21.31
C LYS A 15 1.45 24.38 20.69
N TYR A 16 1.49 24.48 19.36
CA TYR A 16 2.38 25.42 18.68
C TYR A 16 1.82 26.82 18.57
N LEU A 17 0.50 26.95 18.38
CA LEU A 17 -0.18 28.24 18.18
C LEU A 17 -0.64 28.91 19.49
N GLY A 18 -0.79 28.13 20.57
CA GLY A 18 -1.21 28.63 21.87
C GLY A 18 -2.69 29.05 21.94
N SER A 19 -3.03 29.79 23.00
CA SER A 19 -4.41 30.15 23.36
C SER A 19 -5.08 31.13 22.40
N HIS A 20 -4.30 31.87 21.60
CA HIS A 20 -4.81 32.81 20.60
C HIS A 20 -5.54 32.13 19.44
N PHE A 21 -5.31 30.83 19.23
CA PHE A 21 -5.95 30.05 18.17
C PHE A 21 -6.85 28.96 18.74
N LYS A 22 -8.14 29.06 18.40
CA LYS A 22 -9.05 27.92 18.50
C LYS A 22 -8.75 26.95 17.37
N VAL A 23 -8.31 25.73 17.70
CA VAL A 23 -8.01 24.66 16.72
C VAL A 23 -9.04 23.54 16.87
N LEU A 24 -9.78 23.24 15.80
CA LEU A 24 -10.84 22.22 15.77
C LEU A 24 -10.58 21.18 14.68
N ALA A 25 -11.12 19.98 14.87
CA ALA A 25 -11.00 18.88 13.91
C ALA A 25 -12.35 18.56 13.23
N SER A 26 -12.34 18.33 11.92
CA SER A 26 -13.50 17.87 11.14
C SER A 26 -13.75 16.35 11.24
N TYR A 27 -12.76 15.60 11.72
CA TYR A 27 -12.76 14.14 11.78
C TYR A 27 -12.96 13.51 10.39
N GLY A 28 -12.25 14.03 9.39
CA GLY A 28 -12.37 13.61 7.98
C GLY A 28 -13.47 14.35 7.21
N HIS A 29 -13.99 13.68 6.18
CA HIS A 29 -15.08 14.17 5.33
C HIS A 29 -16.37 14.44 6.12
N VAL A 30 -16.88 15.67 6.03
CA VAL A 30 -18.16 16.10 6.64
C VAL A 30 -19.36 15.89 5.72
N ARG A 31 -19.10 15.83 4.40
CA ARG A 31 -20.08 15.58 3.34
C ARG A 31 -19.61 14.43 2.46
N ASP A 32 -20.56 13.76 1.81
CA ASP A 32 -20.31 12.73 0.82
C ASP A 32 -21.52 12.63 -0.12
N LEU A 33 -21.38 11.92 -1.23
CA LEU A 33 -22.47 11.56 -2.11
C LEU A 33 -23.49 10.65 -1.39
N PRO A 34 -24.80 10.87 -1.57
CA PRO A 34 -25.87 10.03 -1.00
C PRO A 34 -25.60 8.53 -1.12
N ARG A 35 -25.81 7.78 -0.03
CA ARG A 35 -25.58 6.33 -0.03
C ARG A 35 -26.61 5.54 -0.84
N ARG A 36 -27.82 6.07 -0.96
CA ARG A 36 -28.94 5.43 -1.64
C ARG A 36 -29.33 6.27 -2.84
N ARG A 37 -29.63 5.57 -3.94
CA ARG A 37 -30.19 6.17 -5.16
C ARG A 37 -31.61 6.62 -4.88
N LYS A 38 -31.96 7.85 -5.27
CA LYS A 38 -33.34 8.32 -5.24
C LYS A 38 -34.13 7.78 -6.45
N PRO A 39 -35.47 7.69 -6.39
CA PRO A 39 -36.28 7.40 -7.56
C PRO A 39 -35.96 8.41 -8.69
N GLY A 40 -35.77 7.92 -9.92
CA GLY A 40 -35.41 8.75 -11.08
C GLY A 40 -33.91 8.97 -11.31
N GLU A 41 -33.05 8.80 -10.30
CA GLU A 41 -31.60 8.93 -10.48
C GLU A 41 -31.03 7.71 -11.23
N LYS A 42 -30.14 7.93 -12.21
CA LYS A 42 -29.36 6.86 -12.85
C LYS A 42 -28.31 6.31 -11.88
N VAL A 43 -27.58 7.22 -11.23
CA VAL A 43 -26.52 6.93 -10.26
C VAL A 43 -26.78 7.76 -9.00
N ALA A 44 -26.61 7.15 -7.83
CA ALA A 44 -26.92 7.81 -6.56
C ALA A 44 -26.09 9.09 -6.38
N GLY A 45 -26.77 10.24 -6.32
CA GLY A 45 -26.15 11.55 -6.07
C GLY A 45 -25.31 12.13 -7.20
N ILE A 46 -25.43 11.64 -8.44
CA ILE A 46 -24.73 12.19 -9.61
C ILE A 46 -25.73 12.35 -10.75
N ASP A 47 -25.91 13.58 -11.21
CA ASP A 47 -26.66 13.91 -12.41
C ASP A 47 -25.73 13.92 -13.62
N ILE A 48 -25.75 12.82 -14.37
CA ILE A 48 -24.91 12.66 -15.57
C ILE A 48 -25.44 13.52 -16.72
N ASP A 49 -26.76 13.66 -16.83
CA ASP A 49 -27.40 14.33 -17.97
C ASP A 49 -27.23 15.86 -17.86
N ALA A 50 -27.14 16.40 -16.65
CA ALA A 50 -26.80 17.79 -16.38
C ALA A 50 -25.30 18.11 -16.46
N GLY A 51 -24.46 17.19 -16.94
CA GLY A 51 -23.02 17.40 -17.06
C GLY A 51 -22.20 16.94 -15.85
N TRP A 52 -22.54 15.77 -15.28
CA TRP A 52 -21.82 15.14 -14.16
C TRP A 52 -21.89 15.89 -12.83
N VAL A 53 -23.02 16.56 -12.56
CA VAL A 53 -23.19 17.38 -11.35
C VAL A 53 -23.39 16.48 -10.10
N PRO A 54 -22.48 16.52 -9.11
CA PRO A 54 -22.66 15.77 -7.89
C PRO A 54 -23.56 16.50 -6.90
N THR A 55 -24.34 15.74 -6.13
CA THR A 55 -25.07 16.24 -4.96
C THR A 55 -24.42 15.71 -3.70
N TYR A 56 -23.93 16.60 -2.84
CA TYR A 56 -23.32 16.23 -1.58
C TYR A 56 -24.29 16.39 -0.41
N VAL A 57 -24.35 15.40 0.47
CA VAL A 57 -25.14 15.42 1.71
C VAL A 57 -24.21 15.32 2.92
N VAL A 58 -24.61 15.94 4.03
CA VAL A 58 -23.89 15.78 5.31
C VAL A 58 -23.90 14.31 5.71
N VAL A 59 -22.72 13.77 6.01
CA VAL A 59 -22.58 12.34 6.32
C VAL A 59 -23.27 12.06 7.65
N ASP A 60 -24.37 11.30 7.60
CA ASP A 60 -25.00 10.79 8.81
C ASP A 60 -24.16 9.63 9.34
N ARG A 61 -23.14 9.97 10.14
CA ARG A 61 -22.41 8.99 10.96
C ARG A 61 -23.32 8.62 12.12
N ALA A 62 -24.37 7.86 11.84
CA ALA A 62 -25.14 7.20 12.87
C ALA A 62 -24.17 6.39 13.73
N GLU A 63 -24.33 6.56 15.03
CA GLU A 63 -23.51 6.05 16.12
C GLU A 63 -22.93 4.67 15.81
N SER A 64 -21.61 4.53 15.92
CA SER A 64 -20.99 3.22 15.83
C SER A 64 -21.57 2.32 16.92
N ASN A 65 -22.27 1.27 16.49
CA ASN A 65 -22.61 0.07 17.26
C ASN A 65 -21.35 -0.71 17.69
N GLY A 66 -20.36 -0.01 18.27
CA GLY A 66 -19.12 -0.58 18.76
C GLY A 66 -19.05 -0.38 20.27
N LYS A 67 -18.98 -1.48 21.02
CA LYS A 67 -18.66 -1.51 22.45
C LYS A 67 -17.35 -0.72 22.68
N GLY A 68 -17.47 0.56 23.04
CA GLY A 68 -16.36 1.46 23.31
C GLY A 68 -16.88 2.78 23.85
N THR A 69 -16.37 3.21 25.00
CA THR A 69 -16.92 4.21 25.92
C THR A 69 -16.92 5.68 25.45
N ALA A 70 -16.66 5.97 24.18
CA ALA A 70 -16.66 7.34 23.67
C ALA A 70 -17.55 7.49 22.42
N ARG A 71 -18.69 8.17 22.57
CA ARG A 71 -19.58 8.55 21.47
C ARG A 71 -18.80 9.35 20.43
N ARG A 72 -18.73 8.84 19.19
CA ARG A 72 -18.15 9.56 18.05
C ARG A 72 -19.13 10.67 17.64
N ARG A 73 -18.66 11.91 17.60
CA ARG A 73 -19.48 13.05 17.16
C ARG A 73 -19.95 12.87 15.72
N SER A 74 -21.23 13.15 15.48
CA SER A 74 -21.84 13.18 14.16
C SER A 74 -21.29 14.35 13.33
N ALA A 75 -21.35 14.25 12.00
CA ALA A 75 -20.92 15.36 11.14
C ALA A 75 -21.76 16.62 11.38
N LYS A 76 -23.05 16.48 11.74
CA LYS A 76 -23.94 17.60 12.10
C LYS A 76 -23.48 18.33 13.36
N GLU A 77 -23.14 17.60 14.42
CA GLU A 77 -22.58 18.19 15.66
C GLU A 77 -21.26 18.92 15.39
N ILE A 78 -20.40 18.32 14.55
CA ILE A 78 -19.12 18.91 14.15
C ILE A 78 -19.37 20.21 13.37
N LEU A 79 -20.21 20.19 12.33
CA LEU A 79 -20.53 21.38 11.54
C LEU A 79 -21.18 22.48 12.38
N ALA A 80 -22.06 22.13 13.33
CA ALA A 80 -22.67 23.09 14.24
C ALA A 80 -21.63 23.77 15.15
N GLU A 81 -20.66 23.01 15.69
CA GLU A 81 -19.55 23.58 16.45
C GLU A 81 -18.67 24.47 15.57
N LEU A 82 -18.28 23.98 14.39
CA LEU A 82 -17.44 24.73 13.46
C LEU A 82 -18.11 26.06 13.08
N LYS A 83 -19.41 26.04 12.77
CA LYS A 83 -20.20 27.25 12.45
C LYS A 83 -20.23 28.24 13.61
N ARG A 84 -20.45 27.76 14.84
CA ARG A 84 -20.48 28.61 16.04
C ARG A 84 -19.13 29.27 16.30
N GLU A 85 -18.02 28.54 16.14
CA GLU A 85 -16.70 29.09 16.38
C GLU A 85 -16.19 29.96 15.21
N ALA A 86 -16.58 29.63 13.97
CA ALA A 86 -16.34 30.45 12.79
C ALA A 86 -16.98 31.84 12.92
N ALA A 87 -18.21 31.92 13.45
CA ALA A 87 -18.91 33.18 13.68
C ALA A 87 -18.16 34.13 14.65
N LYS A 88 -17.34 33.59 15.55
CA LYS A 88 -16.54 34.36 16.53
C LYS A 88 -15.12 34.65 16.04
N ALA A 89 -14.70 34.05 14.93
CA ALA A 89 -13.32 34.09 14.48
C ALA A 89 -13.07 35.30 13.56
N ASN A 90 -11.96 36.00 13.80
CA ASN A 90 -11.47 37.05 12.90
C ASN A 90 -10.95 36.48 11.57
N HIS A 91 -10.30 35.31 11.63
CA HIS A 91 -9.73 34.59 10.49
C HIS A 91 -10.02 33.09 10.66
N ILE A 92 -10.26 32.39 9.56
CA ILE A 92 -10.59 30.96 9.50
C ILE A 92 -9.56 30.29 8.58
N TYR A 93 -8.69 29.46 9.16
CA TYR A 93 -7.66 28.74 8.42
C TYR A 93 -8.04 27.28 8.22
N LEU A 94 -8.15 26.86 6.96
CA LEU A 94 -8.33 25.48 6.53
C LEU A 94 -6.97 24.82 6.38
N ALA A 95 -6.64 23.93 7.31
CA ALA A 95 -5.32 23.31 7.50
C ALA A 95 -5.39 21.79 7.31
N THR A 96 -6.05 21.37 6.24
CA THR A 96 -6.09 19.98 5.79
C THR A 96 -4.81 19.60 5.06
N ASP A 97 -4.62 18.31 4.79
CA ASP A 97 -3.39 17.81 4.17
C ASP A 97 -3.12 18.41 2.78
N PRO A 98 -1.84 18.51 2.36
CA PRO A 98 -1.44 19.17 1.11
C PRO A 98 -1.65 18.28 -0.13
N ASP A 99 -2.68 17.44 -0.14
CA ASP A 99 -3.07 16.58 -1.26
C ASP A 99 -4.48 16.92 -1.76
N ARG A 100 -4.95 16.20 -2.80
CA ARG A 100 -6.29 16.44 -3.38
C ARG A 100 -7.44 16.08 -2.43
N GLU A 101 -7.24 15.12 -1.52
CA GLU A 101 -8.28 14.73 -0.55
C GLU A 101 -8.43 15.81 0.51
N GLY A 102 -7.33 16.31 1.04
CA GLY A 102 -7.29 17.45 1.94
C GLY A 102 -7.91 18.70 1.31
N GLU A 103 -7.65 18.96 0.03
CA GLU A 103 -8.27 20.08 -0.68
C GLU A 103 -9.80 19.95 -0.79
N ALA A 104 -10.28 18.76 -1.17
CA ALA A 104 -11.73 18.48 -1.21
C ALA A 104 -12.38 18.58 0.18
N ILE A 105 -11.70 18.15 1.25
CA ILE A 105 -12.20 18.30 2.62
C ILE A 105 -12.29 19.79 3.00
N ALA A 106 -11.28 20.59 2.66
CA ALA A 106 -11.30 22.03 2.91
C ALA A 106 -12.50 22.68 2.21
N TRP A 107 -12.68 22.38 0.92
CA TRP A 107 -13.80 22.88 0.13
C TRP A 107 -15.16 22.44 0.69
N HIS A 108 -15.31 21.16 1.04
CA HIS A 108 -16.55 20.67 1.66
C HIS A 108 -16.88 21.33 2.99
N ILE A 109 -15.87 21.71 3.79
CA ILE A 109 -16.08 22.43 5.04
C ILE A 109 -16.52 23.86 4.76
N GLU A 110 -15.85 24.55 3.83
CA GLU A 110 -16.20 25.91 3.40
C GLU A 110 -17.65 26.00 2.91
N ASP A 111 -18.01 25.17 1.92
CA ASP A 111 -19.36 25.10 1.34
C ASP A 111 -20.41 24.65 2.37
N ALA A 112 -20.10 23.68 3.23
CA ALA A 112 -21.03 23.25 4.30
C ALA A 112 -21.32 24.34 5.35
N LEU A 113 -20.37 25.26 5.56
CA LEU A 113 -20.51 26.36 6.50
C LEU A 113 -21.10 27.60 5.82
N GLY A 114 -21.18 27.63 4.49
CA GLY A 114 -21.62 28.76 3.69
C GLY A 114 -20.62 29.92 3.74
N LEU A 115 -19.34 29.60 3.56
CA LEU A 115 -18.23 30.55 3.70
C LEU A 115 -17.46 30.79 2.38
N ASP A 116 -18.02 30.38 1.26
CA ASP A 116 -17.36 30.33 -0.07
C ASP A 116 -16.80 31.68 -0.52
N ASP A 117 -17.49 32.77 -0.18
CA ASP A 117 -17.09 34.15 -0.50
C ASP A 117 -16.63 34.94 0.73
N ASP A 118 -16.41 34.27 1.88
CA ASP A 118 -16.01 34.95 3.11
C ASP A 118 -14.52 35.33 3.07
N PRO A 119 -14.16 36.63 3.09
CA PRO A 119 -12.78 37.09 2.99
C PRO A 119 -11.91 36.70 4.19
N ARG A 120 -12.51 36.14 5.25
CA ARG A 120 -11.80 35.64 6.42
C ARG A 120 -11.31 34.21 6.25
N VAL A 121 -11.69 33.51 5.19
CA VAL A 121 -11.30 32.11 4.94
C VAL A 121 -10.01 32.03 4.16
N PHE A 122 -9.10 31.20 4.66
CA PHE A 122 -7.76 31.02 4.12
C PHE A 122 -7.39 29.54 4.10
N ARG A 123 -6.73 29.12 3.04
CA ARG A 123 -6.13 27.78 2.93
C ARG A 123 -4.66 27.85 3.35
N ILE A 124 -4.25 26.98 4.27
CA ILE A 124 -2.84 26.85 4.67
C ILE A 124 -2.35 25.41 4.50
N THR A 125 -1.19 25.22 3.90
CA THR A 125 -0.59 23.90 3.62
C THR A 125 0.77 23.77 4.27
N PHE A 126 1.10 22.58 4.76
CA PHE A 126 2.42 22.24 5.29
C PHE A 126 2.68 20.74 5.07
N ASN A 127 3.93 20.40 4.74
CA ASN A 127 4.34 19.00 4.51
C ASN A 127 4.78 18.31 5.81
N GLU A 128 5.06 19.09 6.85
CA GLU A 128 5.47 18.61 8.16
C GLU A 128 4.79 19.40 9.28
N ILE A 129 4.65 18.78 10.45
CA ILE A 129 3.96 19.37 11.61
C ILE A 129 5.00 19.89 12.60
N THR A 130 5.73 20.94 12.20
CA THR A 130 6.72 21.64 13.02
C THR A 130 6.24 23.06 13.34
N ARG A 131 6.75 23.67 14.43
CA ARG A 131 6.36 25.03 14.81
C ARG A 131 6.68 26.04 13.69
N SER A 132 7.84 25.92 13.07
CA SER A 132 8.29 26.77 11.96
C SER A 132 7.39 26.62 10.73
N ALA A 133 7.11 25.39 10.29
CA ALA A 133 6.27 25.15 9.11
C ALA A 133 4.85 25.72 9.28
N ILE A 134 4.25 25.57 10.46
CA ILE A 134 2.92 26.12 10.74
C ILE A 134 2.94 27.65 10.77
N GLN A 135 3.97 28.27 11.35
CA GLN A 135 4.10 29.73 11.36
C GLN A 135 4.30 30.29 9.95
N GLN A 136 5.12 29.62 9.12
CA GLN A 136 5.29 29.99 7.72
C GLN A 136 3.98 29.85 6.92
N ALA A 137 3.24 28.77 7.13
CA ALA A 137 1.95 28.55 6.46
C ALA A 137 0.91 29.63 6.86
N LEU A 138 0.92 30.09 8.11
CA LEU A 138 0.07 31.19 8.57
C LEU A 138 0.51 32.56 8.03
N ALA A 139 1.80 32.75 7.75
CA ALA A 139 2.32 33.98 7.16
C ALA A 139 2.02 34.08 5.65
N HIS A 140 1.81 32.95 4.97
CA HIS A 140 1.52 32.87 3.54
C HIS A 140 0.24 32.07 3.24
N PRO A 141 -0.93 32.53 3.72
CA PRO A 141 -2.18 31.87 3.43
C PRO A 141 -2.55 32.00 1.94
N GLY A 142 -3.10 30.93 1.38
CA GLY A 142 -3.63 30.88 0.03
C GLY A 142 -5.15 30.76 -0.01
N LYS A 143 -5.66 30.43 -1.19
CA LYS A 143 -7.05 30.03 -1.43
C LYS A 143 -7.12 28.54 -1.73
N ILE A 144 -8.33 27.98 -1.71
CA ILE A 144 -8.55 26.61 -2.12
C ILE A 144 -8.20 26.45 -3.60
N ASP A 145 -7.44 25.41 -3.91
CA ASP A 145 -7.11 25.01 -5.27
C ASP A 145 -8.27 24.21 -5.87
N MET A 146 -9.12 24.88 -6.64
CA MET A 146 -10.31 24.27 -7.24
C MET A 146 -9.98 23.19 -8.27
N ASP A 147 -8.78 23.18 -8.86
CA ASP A 147 -8.40 22.12 -9.81
C ASP A 147 -8.07 20.82 -9.07
N ARG A 148 -7.46 20.91 -7.89
CA ARG A 148 -7.31 19.74 -6.99
C ARG A 148 -8.64 19.23 -6.48
N VAL A 149 -9.58 20.12 -6.12
CA VAL A 149 -10.95 19.75 -5.73
C VAL A 149 -11.63 19.00 -6.88
N ARG A 150 -11.61 19.58 -8.09
CA ARG A 150 -12.19 18.95 -9.31
C ARG A 150 -11.55 17.60 -9.62
N ALA A 151 -10.23 17.46 -9.41
CA ALA A 151 -9.56 16.17 -9.61
C ALA A 151 -10.03 15.10 -8.61
N GLN A 152 -10.25 15.48 -7.35
CA GLN A 152 -10.81 14.57 -6.33
C GLN A 152 -12.27 14.23 -6.65
N GLU A 153 -13.07 15.22 -7.03
CA GLU A 153 -14.47 15.06 -7.41
C GLU A 153 -14.62 14.15 -8.63
N ALA A 154 -13.83 14.36 -9.69
CA ALA A 154 -13.83 13.50 -10.87
C ALA A 154 -13.52 12.04 -10.52
N ARG A 155 -12.53 11.80 -9.64
CA ARG A 155 -12.25 10.45 -9.11
C ARG A 155 -13.46 9.90 -8.35
N ARG A 156 -14.08 10.69 -7.48
CA ARG A 156 -15.23 10.28 -6.66
C ARG A 156 -16.44 9.92 -7.52
N ILE A 157 -16.71 10.72 -8.55
CA ILE A 157 -17.75 10.50 -9.56
C ILE A 157 -17.48 9.21 -10.32
N LEU A 158 -16.26 9.03 -10.84
CA LEU A 158 -15.88 7.83 -11.60
C LEU A 158 -16.07 6.56 -10.79
N ASP A 159 -15.60 6.55 -9.54
CA ASP A 159 -15.72 5.38 -8.66
C ASP A 159 -17.19 5.08 -8.33
N ARG A 160 -18.05 6.11 -8.22
CA ARG A 160 -19.49 5.94 -7.99
C ARG A 160 -20.23 5.38 -9.21
N VAL A 161 -19.91 5.89 -10.40
CA VAL A 161 -20.55 5.52 -11.66
C VAL A 161 -20.18 4.08 -12.06
N VAL A 162 -18.92 3.68 -11.86
CA VAL A 162 -18.49 2.29 -12.11
C VAL A 162 -18.97 1.35 -11.01
N GLY A 163 -18.77 1.73 -9.74
CA GLY A 163 -18.96 0.85 -8.60
C GLY A 163 -20.42 0.52 -8.32
N PHE A 164 -21.33 1.50 -8.39
CA PHE A 164 -22.71 1.30 -7.94
C PHE A 164 -23.50 0.31 -8.82
N PRO A 165 -23.53 0.44 -10.16
CA PRO A 165 -24.26 -0.50 -11.02
C PRO A 165 -23.63 -1.91 -10.98
N LEU A 166 -22.30 -1.99 -11.04
CA LEU A 166 -21.58 -3.26 -11.11
C LEU A 166 -21.68 -4.04 -9.79
N SER A 167 -21.62 -3.37 -8.63
CA SER A 167 -21.86 -4.01 -7.33
C SER A 167 -23.27 -4.60 -7.22
N GLY A 168 -24.27 -3.89 -7.78
CA GLY A 168 -25.65 -4.39 -7.86
C GLY A 168 -25.77 -5.65 -8.72
N LEU A 169 -25.04 -5.73 -9.83
CA LEU A 169 -24.99 -6.92 -10.68
C LEU A 169 -24.27 -8.09 -9.99
N LEU A 170 -23.08 -7.85 -9.43
CA LEU A 170 -22.31 -8.86 -8.69
C LEU A 170 -23.10 -9.44 -7.52
N SER A 171 -23.81 -8.58 -6.77
CA SER A 171 -24.65 -9.02 -5.66
C SER A 171 -25.78 -9.95 -6.09
N LYS A 172 -26.25 -9.85 -7.34
CA LYS A 172 -27.30 -10.72 -7.91
C LYS A 172 -26.73 -11.99 -8.56
N LYS A 173 -25.51 -11.95 -9.09
CA LYS A 173 -24.96 -12.99 -9.97
C LYS A 173 -23.82 -13.81 -9.36
N VAL A 174 -23.12 -13.28 -8.38
CA VAL A 174 -21.92 -13.91 -7.80
C VAL A 174 -22.14 -14.20 -6.33
N ALA A 175 -22.14 -13.17 -5.47
CA ALA A 175 -22.34 -13.33 -4.04
C ALA A 175 -23.01 -12.11 -3.43
N ARG A 176 -23.92 -12.34 -2.49
CA ARG A 176 -24.64 -11.27 -1.80
C ARG A 176 -23.63 -10.36 -1.08
N ARG A 177 -23.77 -9.04 -1.25
CA ARG A 177 -22.87 -8.00 -0.69
C ARG A 177 -21.48 -7.94 -1.35
N SER A 178 -21.31 -8.47 -2.55
CA SER A 178 -20.13 -8.20 -3.36
C SER A 178 -20.07 -6.73 -3.78
N SER A 179 -18.87 -6.16 -3.70
CA SER A 179 -18.55 -4.83 -4.20
C SER A 179 -17.70 -4.93 -5.45
N ALA A 180 -17.95 -4.02 -6.40
CA ALA A 180 -17.11 -3.78 -7.54
C ALA A 180 -16.38 -2.45 -7.38
N GLY A 181 -15.10 -2.43 -7.70
CA GLY A 181 -14.30 -1.22 -7.66
C GLY A 181 -13.29 -1.21 -8.80
N ARG A 182 -13.22 -0.10 -9.53
CA ARG A 182 -12.33 0.04 -10.69
C ARG A 182 -10.88 -0.38 -10.40
N VAL A 183 -10.35 -0.01 -9.22
CA VAL A 183 -8.99 -0.40 -8.79
C VAL A 183 -8.97 -1.76 -8.09
N GLN A 184 -9.96 -2.03 -7.22
CA GLN A 184 -10.01 -3.27 -6.44
C GLN A 184 -10.13 -4.52 -7.31
N SER A 185 -10.95 -4.46 -8.36
CA SER A 185 -11.16 -5.58 -9.28
C SER A 185 -9.91 -5.90 -10.10
N VAL A 186 -9.11 -4.90 -10.47
CA VAL A 186 -7.82 -5.12 -11.17
C VAL A 186 -6.78 -5.74 -10.22
N ALA A 187 -6.68 -5.24 -8.99
CA ALA A 187 -5.79 -5.82 -7.99
C ALA A 187 -6.15 -7.29 -7.69
N LEU A 188 -7.44 -7.59 -7.53
CA LEU A 188 -7.91 -8.97 -7.36
C LEU A 188 -7.57 -9.84 -8.59
N ARG A 189 -7.73 -9.30 -9.80
CA ARG A 189 -7.36 -10.01 -11.02
C ARG A 189 -5.88 -10.40 -11.03
N LEU A 190 -4.96 -9.51 -10.64
CA LEU A 190 -3.53 -9.84 -10.61
C LEU A 190 -3.22 -11.04 -9.70
N VAL A 191 -3.90 -11.12 -8.54
CA VAL A 191 -3.75 -12.25 -7.61
C VAL A 191 -4.31 -13.53 -8.23
N VAL A 192 -5.50 -13.47 -8.82
CA VAL A 192 -6.14 -14.62 -9.48
C VAL A 192 -5.34 -15.11 -10.69
N ASP A 193 -4.80 -14.20 -11.49
CA ASP A 193 -3.99 -14.54 -12.67
C ASP A 193 -2.69 -15.24 -12.24
N ARG A 194 -2.03 -14.78 -11.15
CA ARG A 194 -0.88 -15.49 -10.57
C ARG A 194 -1.25 -16.87 -10.02
N GLU A 195 -2.39 -17.00 -9.34
CA GLU A 195 -2.81 -18.31 -8.83
C GLU A 195 -3.03 -19.31 -9.97
N ARG A 196 -3.65 -18.87 -11.07
CA ARG A 196 -3.82 -19.69 -12.28
C ARG A 196 -2.49 -20.08 -12.92
N GLU A 197 -1.49 -19.19 -12.92
CA GLU A 197 -0.13 -19.52 -13.37
C GLU A 197 0.48 -20.63 -12.51
N ILE A 198 0.26 -20.60 -11.20
CA ILE A 198 0.74 -21.63 -10.26
C ILE A 198 -0.02 -22.95 -10.47
N GLU A 199 -1.34 -22.92 -10.62
CA GLU A 199 -2.16 -24.11 -10.88
C GLU A 199 -1.81 -24.77 -12.23
N ALA A 200 -1.45 -23.97 -13.24
CA ALA A 200 -1.04 -24.44 -14.55
C ALA A 200 0.45 -24.82 -14.64
N PHE A 201 1.24 -24.55 -13.60
CA PHE A 201 2.66 -24.88 -13.58
C PHE A 201 2.83 -26.40 -13.49
N VAL A 202 3.46 -26.99 -14.50
CA VAL A 202 3.84 -28.40 -14.52
C VAL A 202 5.30 -28.50 -14.03
N PRO A 203 5.56 -28.96 -12.80
CA PRO A 203 6.92 -29.11 -12.30
C PRO A 203 7.69 -30.10 -13.17
N THR A 204 8.89 -29.71 -13.59
CA THR A 204 9.82 -30.60 -14.28
C THR A 204 10.90 -31.03 -13.31
N GLU A 205 11.09 -32.34 -13.16
CA GLU A 205 12.17 -32.89 -12.36
C GLU A 205 13.52 -32.60 -13.05
N TYR A 206 14.51 -32.15 -12.28
CA TYR A 206 15.86 -31.91 -12.76
C TYR A 206 16.86 -32.22 -11.65
N TRP A 207 18.08 -32.56 -12.05
CA TRP A 207 19.18 -32.86 -11.14
C TRP A 207 20.27 -31.82 -11.29
N LYS A 208 20.85 -31.40 -10.17
CA LYS A 208 22.05 -30.57 -10.11
C LYS A 208 23.15 -31.36 -9.41
N ILE A 209 24.35 -31.32 -9.99
CA ILE A 209 25.55 -31.86 -9.33
C ILE A 209 26.36 -30.65 -8.85
N LEU A 210 26.46 -30.51 -7.53
CA LEU A 210 27.22 -29.46 -6.87
C LEU A 210 28.47 -30.06 -6.24
N ALA A 211 29.60 -29.35 -6.35
CA ALA A 211 30.87 -29.73 -5.76
C ALA A 211 31.42 -28.60 -4.90
N LEU A 212 31.97 -28.94 -3.73
CA LEU A 212 32.82 -28.04 -2.95
C LEU A 212 34.27 -28.44 -3.22
N LEU A 213 35.02 -27.57 -3.90
CA LEU A 213 36.39 -27.83 -4.30
C LEU A 213 37.36 -27.03 -3.42
N ALA A 214 38.51 -27.63 -3.10
CA ALA A 214 39.59 -27.03 -2.32
C ALA A 214 40.96 -27.41 -2.92
N PRO A 215 42.03 -26.64 -2.66
CA PRO A 215 43.39 -27.01 -3.05
C PRO A 215 43.79 -28.36 -2.44
N ALA A 216 44.61 -29.14 -3.15
CA ALA A 216 44.99 -30.51 -2.75
C ALA A 216 45.61 -30.61 -1.34
N ASP A 217 46.36 -29.57 -0.93
CA ASP A 217 47.01 -29.48 0.38
C ASP A 217 46.26 -28.53 1.35
N GLY A 218 45.06 -28.08 0.97
CA GLY A 218 44.25 -27.15 1.73
C GLY A 218 43.32 -27.85 2.72
N PRO A 219 42.98 -27.21 3.86
CA PRO A 219 42.00 -27.77 4.78
C PRO A 219 40.61 -27.81 4.11
N LEU A 220 39.97 -28.98 4.08
CA LEU A 220 38.56 -29.09 3.68
C LEU A 220 37.70 -28.36 4.73
N PRO A 221 36.99 -27.27 4.38
CA PRO A 221 36.32 -26.44 5.37
C PRO A 221 35.07 -27.10 5.99
N ARG A 222 34.53 -28.14 5.35
CA ARG A 222 33.43 -28.99 5.84
C ARG A 222 33.58 -30.39 5.26
N GLU A 223 33.22 -31.44 6.01
CA GLU A 223 33.04 -32.77 5.41
C GLU A 223 31.99 -32.66 4.29
N PRO A 224 32.30 -33.12 3.05
CA PRO A 224 31.33 -33.13 1.98
C PRO A 224 30.16 -34.01 2.43
N LYS A 225 28.96 -33.45 2.45
CA LYS A 225 27.77 -34.27 2.65
C LYS A 225 27.71 -35.26 1.48
N PRO A 226 27.43 -36.56 1.73
CA PRO A 226 27.26 -37.52 0.66
C PRO A 226 26.18 -37.02 -0.32
N LEU A 227 26.26 -37.51 -1.56
CA LEU A 227 25.30 -37.18 -2.61
C LEU A 227 23.88 -37.27 -2.03
N SER A 228 23.23 -36.13 -1.88
CA SER A 228 21.93 -36.04 -1.25
C SER A 228 20.98 -35.42 -2.25
N VAL A 229 19.95 -36.19 -2.62
CA VAL A 229 18.82 -35.66 -3.36
C VAL A 229 18.09 -34.70 -2.42
N VAL A 230 18.33 -33.40 -2.63
CA VAL A 230 17.48 -32.38 -2.03
C VAL A 230 16.29 -32.27 -2.95
N LEU A 231 15.26 -33.09 -2.70
CA LEU A 231 13.95 -32.87 -3.30
C LEU A 231 13.57 -31.41 -3.00
N ALA A 232 13.26 -30.65 -4.05
CA ALA A 232 12.57 -29.39 -3.88
C ALA A 232 11.27 -29.73 -3.14
N LYS A 233 11.27 -29.56 -1.81
CA LYS A 233 10.08 -29.77 -1.01
C LYS A 233 9.08 -28.75 -1.51
N THR A 234 8.16 -29.18 -2.37
CA THR A 234 6.81 -28.65 -2.29
C THR A 234 6.43 -28.83 -0.83
N LYS A 235 6.06 -27.73 -0.18
CA LYS A 235 5.46 -27.79 1.15
C LYS A 235 4.14 -28.56 1.00
N GLU A 236 4.19 -29.88 0.98
CA GLU A 236 3.03 -30.71 1.28
C GLU A 236 2.63 -30.36 2.71
N GLY A 237 1.52 -29.62 2.83
CA GLY A 237 0.94 -29.22 4.11
C GLY A 237 1.07 -27.74 4.51
N ALA A 238 1.50 -26.83 3.63
CA ALA A 238 1.27 -25.39 3.89
C ALA A 238 -0.15 -25.01 3.47
N SER A 239 -1.09 -25.27 4.36
CA SER A 239 -2.41 -24.62 4.36
C SER A 239 -2.23 -23.10 4.41
N GLY A 240 -2.23 -22.46 3.25
CA GLY A 240 -2.27 -21.01 3.08
C GLY A 240 -1.07 -20.23 3.65
N PRO A 241 -0.94 -18.95 3.29
CA PRO A 241 0.03 -18.07 3.93
C PRO A 241 -0.43 -17.80 5.37
N THR A 242 0.20 -18.45 6.35
CA THR A 242 0.09 -18.01 7.74
C THR A 242 0.77 -16.65 7.85
N LEU A 243 -0.04 -15.58 7.91
CA LEU A 243 0.40 -14.25 8.27
C LEU A 243 0.88 -14.26 9.74
N THR A 244 2.14 -14.59 9.95
CA THR A 244 2.81 -14.24 11.21
C THR A 244 3.20 -12.76 11.13
N ASN A 245 2.45 -11.93 11.85
CA ASN A 245 2.82 -10.54 12.14
C ASN A 245 4.21 -10.53 12.80
N GLY A 246 5.22 -10.12 12.05
CA GLY A 246 6.57 -9.88 12.54
C GLY A 246 7.16 -8.72 11.75
N THR A 247 7.05 -7.53 12.31
CA THR A 247 7.78 -6.33 11.89
C THR A 247 9.28 -6.63 11.81
N ALA A 248 9.83 -6.68 10.60
CA ALA A 248 11.25 -6.52 10.35
C ALA A 248 11.43 -5.27 9.47
N PRO A 249 12.25 -4.29 9.88
CA PRO A 249 12.45 -3.06 9.11
C PRO A 249 13.20 -3.38 7.81
N LEU A 250 12.74 -2.75 6.72
CA LEU A 250 13.48 -2.64 5.47
C LEU A 250 14.73 -1.78 5.76
N ALA A 251 15.90 -2.41 5.81
CA ALA A 251 17.16 -1.70 5.85
C ALA A 251 17.70 -1.56 4.43
N ASP A 252 17.73 -0.32 3.94
CA ASP A 252 18.52 0.07 2.77
C ASP A 252 20.01 -0.10 3.12
N THR A 253 20.67 -1.06 2.47
CA THR A 253 22.12 -1.21 2.55
C THR A 253 22.75 -0.88 1.20
N HIS A 254 22.81 0.41 0.87
CA HIS A 254 23.81 0.94 -0.07
C HIS A 254 25.09 1.23 0.73
N GLY A 255 25.88 0.19 0.98
CA GLY A 255 27.29 0.28 1.36
C GLY A 255 28.12 -0.51 0.36
N PRO A 256 29.42 -0.22 0.19
CA PRO A 256 30.27 -0.99 -0.71
C PRO A 256 30.20 -2.47 -0.30
N GLU A 257 29.81 -3.35 -1.23
CA GLU A 257 29.71 -4.79 -1.01
C GLU A 257 31.03 -5.29 -0.42
N GLN A 258 31.05 -5.54 0.88
CA GLN A 258 32.07 -6.39 1.46
C GLN A 258 31.75 -7.80 0.98
N PRO A 259 32.71 -8.52 0.35
CA PRO A 259 32.46 -9.88 -0.08
C PRO A 259 32.03 -10.69 1.14
N ALA A 260 30.87 -11.33 1.05
CA ALA A 260 30.34 -12.17 2.11
C ALA A 260 31.44 -13.16 2.53
N LYS A 261 31.83 -13.16 3.81
CA LYS A 261 32.75 -14.17 4.35
C LYS A 261 32.06 -15.52 4.22
N THR A 262 32.34 -16.26 3.16
CA THR A 262 31.71 -17.55 2.81
C THR A 262 31.96 -18.64 3.86
N GLY A 263 32.87 -18.41 4.82
CA GLY A 263 33.28 -19.42 5.80
C GLY A 263 34.05 -20.58 5.17
N LEU A 264 34.45 -20.45 3.90
CA LEU A 264 35.25 -21.43 3.17
C LEU A 264 36.74 -21.10 3.35
N ALA A 265 37.58 -22.14 3.33
CA ALA A 265 39.02 -21.99 3.40
C ALA A 265 39.55 -21.20 2.18
N PRO A 266 40.66 -20.45 2.30
CA PRO A 266 41.25 -19.74 1.17
C PRO A 266 41.53 -20.69 0.00
N GLY A 267 41.04 -20.33 -1.19
CA GLY A 267 41.16 -21.15 -2.41
C GLY A 267 40.06 -22.20 -2.60
N SER A 268 39.11 -22.32 -1.67
CA SER A 268 37.93 -23.17 -1.84
C SER A 268 36.77 -22.43 -2.52
N PHE A 269 35.99 -23.15 -3.34
CA PHE A 269 34.83 -22.60 -4.03
C PHE A 269 33.75 -23.66 -4.26
N LEU A 270 32.50 -23.20 -4.42
CA LEU A 270 31.38 -24.04 -4.85
C LEU A 270 31.29 -24.03 -6.37
N ALA A 271 31.06 -25.19 -6.97
CA ALA A 271 30.88 -25.37 -8.40
C ALA A 271 29.59 -26.14 -8.68
N GLU A 272 28.92 -25.81 -9.78
CA GLU A 272 27.80 -26.58 -10.35
C GLU A 272 28.27 -27.18 -11.67
N LEU A 273 27.95 -28.45 -11.93
CA LEU A 273 28.24 -29.07 -13.23
C LEU A 273 27.31 -28.49 -14.30
N VAL A 274 27.89 -27.72 -15.23
CA VAL A 274 27.15 -27.08 -16.32
C VAL A 274 27.18 -27.91 -17.60
N GLU A 275 28.25 -28.68 -17.83
CA GLU A 275 28.48 -29.44 -19.06
C GLU A 275 29.05 -30.84 -18.74
N TRP A 276 28.58 -31.86 -19.45
CA TRP A 276 29.07 -33.23 -19.39
C TRP A 276 29.12 -33.81 -20.80
N ASP A 277 30.27 -34.37 -21.19
CA ASP A 277 30.49 -34.98 -22.51
C ASP A 277 30.17 -34.04 -23.70
N GLY A 278 30.63 -32.78 -23.62
CA GLY A 278 30.46 -31.80 -24.69
C GLY A 278 29.04 -31.22 -24.81
N LYS A 279 28.15 -31.52 -23.86
CA LYS A 279 26.75 -31.09 -23.86
C LYS A 279 26.35 -30.50 -22.51
N LYS A 280 25.44 -29.53 -22.54
CA LYS A 280 24.83 -28.98 -21.32
C LYS A 280 24.32 -30.14 -20.45
N PHE A 281 24.69 -30.13 -19.17
CA PHE A 281 24.36 -31.19 -18.24
C PHE A 281 22.85 -31.19 -17.97
N GLU A 282 22.20 -32.27 -18.40
CA GLU A 282 20.81 -32.58 -18.09
C GLU A 282 20.73 -34.09 -17.83
N ALA A 283 20.43 -34.49 -16.60
CA ALA A 283 20.19 -35.90 -16.29
C ALA A 283 18.74 -36.26 -16.57
N ALA A 284 18.50 -37.46 -17.10
CA ALA A 284 17.13 -37.94 -17.36
C ALA A 284 16.48 -38.58 -16.12
N ASN A 285 17.29 -39.07 -15.18
CA ASN A 285 16.87 -39.71 -13.93
C ASN A 285 17.97 -39.64 -12.86
N GLU A 286 17.61 -39.95 -11.61
CA GLU A 286 18.51 -39.95 -10.46
C GLU A 286 19.70 -40.91 -10.63
N GLU A 287 19.48 -42.07 -11.24
CA GLU A 287 20.54 -43.07 -11.47
C GLU A 287 21.65 -42.49 -12.37
N THR A 288 21.27 -41.81 -13.45
CA THR A 288 22.21 -41.15 -14.37
C THR A 288 22.98 -40.06 -13.65
N ALA A 289 22.29 -39.20 -12.89
CA ALA A 289 22.93 -38.14 -12.11
C ALA A 289 23.92 -38.70 -11.07
N THR A 290 23.54 -39.78 -10.38
CA THR A 290 24.35 -40.44 -9.37
C THR A 290 25.58 -41.11 -9.97
N ASN A 291 25.43 -41.76 -11.12
CA ASN A 291 26.55 -42.38 -11.83
C ASN A 291 27.58 -41.34 -12.29
N ILE A 292 27.11 -40.22 -12.87
CA ILE A 292 28.00 -39.11 -13.24
C ILE A 292 28.69 -38.53 -12.01
N ALA A 293 27.96 -38.31 -10.91
CA ALA A 293 28.56 -37.80 -9.69
C ALA A 293 29.62 -38.73 -9.08
N ARG A 294 29.42 -40.05 -9.14
CA ARG A 294 30.43 -41.05 -8.71
C ARG A 294 31.68 -41.03 -9.59
N LEU A 295 31.53 -40.89 -10.90
CA LEU A 295 32.67 -40.75 -11.81
C LEU A 295 33.47 -39.48 -11.49
N LEU A 296 32.76 -38.40 -11.20
CA LEU A 296 33.33 -37.13 -10.78
C LEU A 296 34.04 -37.22 -9.41
N GLU A 297 33.52 -37.97 -8.45
CA GLU A 297 34.17 -38.12 -7.13
C GLU A 297 35.60 -38.68 -7.22
N GLN A 298 35.85 -39.56 -8.20
CA GLN A 298 37.16 -40.18 -8.42
C GLN A 298 38.04 -39.42 -9.43
N ALA A 299 37.51 -38.36 -10.03
CA ALA A 299 38.21 -37.60 -11.06
C ALA A 299 39.24 -36.63 -10.46
N LYS A 300 40.31 -36.37 -11.22
CA LYS A 300 41.25 -35.27 -10.92
C LYS A 300 40.78 -34.02 -11.64
N TYR A 301 40.58 -32.94 -10.88
CA TYR A 301 40.12 -31.67 -11.41
C TYR A 301 41.30 -30.74 -11.68
N THR A 302 41.23 -30.01 -12.79
CA THR A 302 42.11 -28.87 -13.07
C THR A 302 41.24 -27.65 -13.30
N VAL A 303 41.49 -26.58 -12.55
CA VAL A 303 40.78 -25.32 -12.73
C VAL A 303 41.37 -24.62 -13.95
N VAL A 304 40.58 -24.50 -15.01
CA VAL A 304 41.02 -23.85 -16.27
C VAL A 304 40.74 -22.34 -16.23
N THR A 305 39.58 -21.95 -15.70
CA THR A 305 39.15 -20.55 -15.59
C THR A 305 38.36 -20.36 -14.29
N LEU A 306 38.58 -19.25 -13.59
CA LEU A 306 37.74 -18.79 -12.48
C LEU A 306 37.04 -17.53 -12.94
N GLU A 307 35.73 -17.62 -13.20
CA GLU A 307 34.90 -16.44 -13.39
C GLU A 307 34.50 -15.92 -12.00
N GLN A 308 34.88 -14.67 -11.69
CA GLN A 308 34.49 -13.96 -10.47
C GLN A 308 33.19 -13.19 -10.69
#